data_AF-R7UVK8-F1
#
_entry.id   AF-R7UVK8-F1
#
_cell.length_a   1.000
_cell.length_b   1.000
_cell.length_c   1.000
_cell.angle_alpha   90.00
_cell.angle_beta   90.00
_cell.angle_gamma   90.00
#
_symmetry.space_group_name_H-M   'P 1'
#
loop_
_entity.id
_entity.type
_entity.pdbx_description
1 polymer ?
#
loop_
_entity_poly.entity_id
_entity_poly.type
_entity_poly.pdbx_seq_one_letter_code
_entity_poly.pdbx_strand_id
1 'polypeptide(L)' 'MVHLLIEYGADVNAVDGDGNRALHWAAAKGIVCATEKLLSNHADPNLKNNEGDTALHSA' A
#
# COMPACT_ATOMS: atom_id res chain seq x y z
N MET A 1 -10.99 -6.73 6.02
CA MET A 1 -11.28 -5.32 5.66
C MET A 1 -10.65 -4.92 4.33
N VAL A 2 -9.32 -5.05 4.15
CA VAL A 2 -8.63 -4.71 2.87
C VAL A 2 -9.34 -5.29 1.64
N HIS A 3 -9.68 -6.58 1.69
CA HIS A 3 -10.38 -7.25 0.59
C HIS A 3 -11.75 -6.63 0.25
N LEU A 4 -12.55 -6.30 1.27
CA LEU A 4 -13.89 -5.72 1.08
C LEU A 4 -13.81 -4.35 0.41
N LEU A 5 -12.85 -3.52 0.82
CA LEU A 5 -12.68 -2.19 0.22
C LEU A 5 -12.29 -2.30 -1.26
N ILE A 6 -11.39 -3.22 -1.61
CA ILE A 6 -10.98 -3.46 -2.99
C ILE A 6 -12.16 -3.97 -3.84
N GLU A 7 -12.98 -4.88 -3.30
CA GLU A 7 -14.19 -5.38 -3.99
C GLU A 7 -15.21 -4.27 -4.29
N TYR A 8 -15.30 -3.26 -3.42
CA TYR A 8 -16.16 -2.09 -3.62
C TYR A 8 -15.49 -0.98 -4.46
N GLY A 9 -14.36 -1.27 -5.10
CA GLY A 9 -13.71 -0.36 -6.06
C GLY A 9 -12.77 0.67 -5.41
N ALA A 10 -12.29 0.43 -4.19
CA ALA A 10 -11.24 1.28 -3.62
C ALA A 10 -9.97 1.22 -4.48
N ASP A 11 -9.40 2.39 -4.75
CA ASP A 11 -8.13 2.50 -5.46
C ASP A 11 -6.97 2.03 -4.56
N VAL A 12 -6.37 0.89 -4.91
CA VAL A 12 -5.19 0.31 -4.24
C VAL A 12 -3.97 1.23 -4.31
N ASN A 13 -3.96 2.16 -5.26
CA ASN A 13 -2.93 3.13 -5.53
C ASN A 13 -3.32 4.55 -5.07
N ALA A 14 -4.34 4.68 -4.22
CA ALA A 14 -4.59 5.95 -3.54
C ALA A 14 -3.38 6.36 -2.67
N VAL A 15 -3.14 7.66 -2.60
CA VAL A 15 -2.09 8.28 -1.78
C VAL A 15 -2.71 9.19 -0.73
N ASP A 16 -2.08 9.26 0.45
CA ASP A 16 -2.38 10.28 1.44
C ASP A 16 -1.57 11.58 1.21
N GLY A 17 -1.62 12.50 2.18
CA GLY A 17 -0.93 13.79 2.09
C GLY A 17 0.60 13.69 2.01
N ASP A 18 1.17 12.59 2.50
CA ASP A 18 2.61 12.34 2.48
C ASP A 18 3.03 11.53 1.24
N GLY A 19 2.10 11.25 0.34
CA GLY A 19 2.34 10.41 -0.83
C GLY A 19 2.39 8.91 -0.48
N ASN A 20 2.07 8.53 0.76
CA ASN A 20 2.08 7.15 1.18
C ASN A 20 0.85 6.43 0.64
N ARG A 21 1.09 5.20 0.17
CA ARG A 21 0.08 4.28 -0.35
C ARG A 21 -0.28 3.27 0.73
N ALA A 22 -1.39 2.54 0.52
CA ALA A 22 -1.77 1.43 1.40
C ALA A 22 -0.61 0.44 1.65
N LEU A 23 0.26 0.24 0.65
CA LEU A 23 1.42 -0.65 0.77
C LEU A 23 2.52 -0.12 1.71
N HIS A 24 2.75 1.20 1.79
CA HIS A 24 3.69 1.80 2.74
C HIS A 24 3.23 1.54 4.18
N TRP A 25 1.94 1.76 4.43
CA TRP A 25 1.34 1.51 5.74
C TRP A 25 1.29 0.03 6.12
N ALA A 26 1.04 -0.86 5.16
CA ALA A 26 1.05 -2.30 5.38
C ALA A 26 2.45 -2.80 5.75
N ALA A 27 3.48 -2.30 5.05
CA ALA A 27 4.88 -2.59 5.34
C ALA A 27 5.30 -2.06 6.73
N ALA A 28 5.03 -0.78 7.02
CA ALA A 28 5.39 -0.15 8.30
C ALA A 28 4.73 -0.77 9.53
N LYS A 29 3.59 -1.44 9.35
CA LYS A 29 2.89 -2.16 10.41
C LYS A 29 3.21 -3.66 10.43
N GLY A 30 4.05 -4.16 9.50
CA GLY A 30 4.37 -5.57 9.36
C GLY A 30 3.17 -6.47 9.04
N ILE A 31 2.11 -5.94 8.41
CA ILE A 31 0.86 -6.67 8.17
C ILE A 31 0.99 -7.48 6.88
N VAL A 32 1.62 -8.64 6.96
CA VAL A 32 1.90 -9.54 5.82
C VAL A 32 0.66 -9.80 4.96
N CYS A 33 -0.48 -10.14 5.59
CA CYS A 33 -1.72 -10.43 4.86
C CYS A 33 -2.24 -9.23 4.05
N ALA A 34 -2.08 -8.00 4.55
CA ALA A 34 -2.47 -6.80 3.82
C ALA A 34 -1.52 -6.55 2.65
N THR A 35 -0.20 -6.69 2.89
CA THR A 35 0.83 -6.56 1.86
C THR A 35 0.60 -7.54 0.70
N GLU A 36 0.38 -8.82 0.99
CA GLU A 36 0.10 -9.86 -0.01
C GLU A 36 -1.17 -9.55 -0.81
N LYS A 37 -2.24 -9.11 -0.13
CA LYS A 37 -3.51 -8.80 -0.81
C LYS A 37 -3.38 -7.58 -1.71
N LEU A 38 -2.65 -6.54 -1.29
CA LEU A 38 -2.40 -5.35 -2.11
C LEU A 38 -1.56 -5.69 -3.35
N LEU A 39 -0.48 -6.45 -3.19
CA LEU A 39 0.36 -6.90 -4.31
C LEU A 39 -0.42 -7.77 -5.30
N SER A 40 -1.27 -8.67 -4.79
CA SER A 40 -2.14 -9.51 -5.63
C SER A 40 -3.19 -8.70 -6.43
N ASN A 41 -3.47 -7.46 -6.02
CA ASN A 41 -4.39 -6.54 -6.71
C ASN A 41 -3.63 -5.43 -7.46
N HIS A 42 -2.41 -5.72 -7.92
CA HIS A 42 -1.62 -4.83 -8.77
C HIS A 42 -1.18 -3.51 -8.11
N ALA A 43 -1.02 -3.48 -6.77
CA ALA A 43 -0.27 -2.41 -6.12
C ALA A 43 1.20 -2.46 -6.54
N ASP A 44 1.78 -1.33 -6.94
CA ASP A 44 3.19 -1.26 -7.35
C ASP A 44 4.11 -1.01 -6.13
N PRO A 45 5.01 -1.96 -5.79
CA PRO A 45 5.92 -1.85 -4.66
C PRO A 45 7.04 -0.83 -4.82
N ASN A 46 7.29 -0.36 -6.05
CA ASN A 46 8.40 0.55 -6.35
C ASN A 46 8.00 2.02 -6.36
N LEU A 47 6.71 2.32 -6.18
CA LEU A 47 6.25 3.70 -6.09
C LEU A 47 6.76 4.35 -4.82
N LYS A 48 7.23 5.59 -4.99
CA LYS A 48 7.80 6.39 -3.92
C LYS A 48 6.77 7.36 -3.35
N ASN A 49 6.84 7.58 -2.04
CA ASN A 49 6.13 8.66 -1.36
C ASN A 49 6.81 10.03 -1.62
N ASN A 50 6.34 11.09 -0.97
CA ASN A 50 6.89 12.44 -1.14
C ASN A 50 8.33 12.59 -0.62
N GLU A 51 8.77 11.70 0.27
CA GLU A 51 10.13 11.66 0.81
C GLU A 51 11.10 10.85 -0.07
N GLY A 52 10.58 10.20 -1.12
CA GLY A 52 11.37 9.35 -2.02
C GLY A 52 11.47 7.89 -1.57
N ASP A 53 10.76 7.52 -0.50
CA ASP A 53 10.77 6.19 0.09
C ASP A 53 9.76 5.27 -0.59
N THR A 54 10.16 4.02 -0.79
CA THR A 54 9.25 2.95 -1.22
C THR A 54 8.63 2.24 0.00
N ALA A 55 7.62 1.41 -0.21
CA ALA A 55 7.02 0.62 0.87
C ALA A 55 8.05 -0.23 1.65
N LEU A 56 9.12 -0.69 0.99
CA LEU A 56 10.19 -1.44 1.66
C LEU A 56 11.05 -0.57 2.59
N HIS A 57 11.23 0.72 2.29
CA HIS A 57 11.94 1.64 3.17
C HIS A 57 11.18 1.85 4.49
N SER A 58 9.85 1.73 4.45
CA SER A 58 8.99 1.88 5.63
C SER A 58 8.89 0.62 6.49
N ALA A 59 9.43 -0.53 6.08
CA ALA A 59 9.27 -1.83 6.74
C ALA A 59 10.09 -2.00 8.04
#